data_AF-C1MIY1-F1
#
_entry.id   AF-C1MIY1-F1
#
_cell.length_a   1.000
_cell.length_b   1.000
_cell.length_c   1.000
_cell.angle_alpha   90.00
_cell.angle_beta   90.00
_cell.angle_gamma   90.00
#
_symmetry.space_group_name_H-M   'P 1'
#
loop_
_entity.id
_entity.type
_entity.pdbx_description
1 polymer ?
#
loop_
_entity_poly.entity_id
_entity_poly.type
_entity_poly.pdbx_seq_one_letter_code
_entity_poly.pdbx_strand_id
1 'polypeptide(L)'
;MSRARDESSVVALRRAASLASHLATTSPRRAATAASPRPPAVVRSPEEFEAVVGVALGPSPWHLVTQAVVDAFSDTTGDHQFIHKAGAETMFGGPIAHGLLTLSLLPTLLKGVLPRHEWMGQELNCGFNRVRFLSPVPVGSRIRATAKVIKVKRIGGGSGGGGEGVESIVAVEVHGDGGDDGERKPALVAEWVTRQYAK
;
A
#
# COMPACT_ATOMS: atom_id res chain seq x y z
N MET A 1 28.14 21.94 29.55
CA MET A 1 26.96 21.04 29.44
C MET A 1 25.78 21.83 28.91
N SER A 2 25.50 21.78 27.61
CA SER A 2 24.18 22.18 27.06
C SER A 2 24.06 21.81 25.58
N ARG A 3 23.07 20.96 25.32
CA ARG A 3 22.16 20.91 24.15
C ARG A 3 22.75 21.15 22.75
N ALA A 4 23.20 20.08 22.13
CA ALA A 4 23.00 19.86 20.70
C ALA A 4 21.79 18.91 20.56
N ARG A 5 20.57 19.47 20.46
CA ARG A 5 19.42 18.69 20.01
C ARG A 5 19.54 18.56 18.49
N ASP A 6 19.68 17.32 18.10
CA ASP A 6 19.82 16.78 16.75
C ASP A 6 18.87 17.43 15.73
N GLU A 7 19.40 18.33 14.90
CA GLU A 7 18.69 18.94 13.76
C GLU A 7 18.30 17.92 12.69
N SER A 8 18.95 16.74 12.67
CA SER A 8 18.68 15.66 11.70
C SER A 8 17.29 15.06 11.87
N SER A 9 16.85 14.86 13.12
CA SER A 9 15.54 14.27 13.42
C SER A 9 14.38 15.26 13.16
N VAL A 10 14.63 16.57 13.26
CA VAL A 10 13.63 17.61 12.92
C VAL A 10 13.44 17.74 11.40
N VAL A 11 14.49 17.55 10.60
CA VAL A 11 14.42 17.58 9.12
C VAL A 11 13.73 16.34 8.55
N ALA A 12 13.94 15.16 9.16
CA ALA A 12 13.25 13.92 8.79
C ALA A 12 11.73 14.00 9.06
N LEU A 13 11.33 14.58 10.19
CA LEU A 13 9.93 14.82 10.54
C LEU A 13 9.24 15.86 9.63
N ARG A 14 9.96 16.89 9.19
CA ARG A 14 9.44 17.91 8.24
C ARG A 14 9.23 17.35 6.82
N ARG A 15 10.03 16.39 6.37
CA ARG A 15 9.85 15.72 5.06
C ARG A 15 8.72 14.70 5.04
N ALA A 16 8.42 14.06 6.18
CA ALA A 16 7.26 13.18 6.31
C ALA A 16 5.93 13.95 6.30
N ALA A 17 5.88 15.15 6.89
CA ALA A 17 4.69 16.01 6.87
C ALA A 17 4.39 16.59 5.47
N SER A 18 5.43 16.90 4.67
CA SER A 18 5.28 17.44 3.31
C SER A 18 4.64 16.46 2.31
N LEU A 19 4.70 15.14 2.56
CA LEU A 19 4.16 14.11 1.67
C LEU A 19 2.64 13.95 1.82
N ALA A 20 2.09 14.13 3.03
CA ALA A 20 0.64 14.22 3.22
C ALA A 20 0.08 15.48 2.55
N SER A 21 0.82 16.59 2.57
CA SER A 21 0.36 17.89 2.04
C SER A 21 0.36 18.01 0.52
N HIS A 22 1.17 17.25 -0.22
CA HIS A 22 1.09 17.25 -1.70
C HIS A 22 -0.11 16.44 -2.25
N LEU A 23 -0.85 15.77 -1.36
CA LEU A 23 -2.14 15.14 -1.63
C LEU A 23 -3.31 15.88 -0.97
N ALA A 24 -3.04 16.89 -0.14
CA ALA A 24 -4.03 17.62 0.64
C ALA A 24 -3.97 19.13 0.39
N THR A 25 -4.50 19.57 -0.75
CA THR A 25 -5.03 20.93 -0.90
C THR A 25 -6.37 20.86 -1.61
N THR A 26 -7.44 20.76 -0.81
CA THR A 26 -8.73 21.42 -1.10
C THR A 26 -9.54 21.50 0.20
N SER A 27 -9.73 22.73 0.69
CA SER A 27 -10.72 23.07 1.73
C SER A 27 -12.13 23.04 1.11
N PRO A 28 -13.21 22.74 1.86
CA PRO A 28 -14.46 22.30 1.27
C PRO A 28 -15.30 23.50 0.83
N ARG A 29 -15.43 23.69 -0.49
CA ARG A 29 -16.62 24.33 -1.04
C ARG A 29 -17.53 23.23 -1.57
N ARG A 30 -18.65 23.04 -0.86
CA ARG A 30 -19.74 22.13 -1.17
C ARG A 30 -20.20 22.35 -2.62
N ALA A 31 -19.68 21.54 -3.54
CA ALA A 31 -20.16 21.40 -4.90
C ALA A 31 -20.49 19.91 -5.06
N ALA A 32 -21.74 19.62 -5.44
CA ALA A 32 -22.17 18.27 -5.76
C ALA A 32 -21.22 17.70 -6.83
N THR A 33 -20.41 16.71 -6.46
CA THR A 33 -19.41 16.14 -7.35
C THR A 33 -20.08 15.18 -8.31
N ALA A 34 -19.97 15.48 -9.61
CA ALA A 34 -20.07 14.45 -10.63
C ALA A 34 -19.14 13.30 -10.22
N ALA A 35 -19.66 12.07 -10.20
CA ALA A 35 -18.89 10.90 -9.78
C ALA A 35 -17.60 10.84 -10.62
N SER A 36 -16.44 10.85 -9.95
CA SER A 36 -15.17 10.54 -10.61
C SER A 36 -15.34 9.24 -11.39
N PRO A 37 -14.87 9.15 -12.65
CA PRO A 37 -15.07 7.96 -13.46
C PRO A 37 -14.55 6.75 -12.70
N ARG A 38 -15.42 5.77 -12.45
CA ARG A 38 -15.03 4.51 -11.84
C ARG A 38 -14.13 3.80 -12.85
N PRO A 39 -12.88 3.46 -12.49
CA PRO A 39 -12.00 2.75 -13.40
C PRO A 39 -12.64 1.42 -13.81
N PRO A 40 -12.33 0.94 -15.02
CA PRO A 40 -12.92 -0.29 -15.51
C PRO A 40 -12.53 -1.45 -14.58
N ALA A 41 -13.49 -2.30 -14.22
CA ALA A 41 -13.20 -3.48 -13.40
C ALA A 41 -12.30 -4.50 -14.14
N VAL A 42 -12.22 -4.38 -15.47
CA VAL A 42 -11.47 -5.26 -16.36
C VAL A 42 -10.73 -4.41 -17.39
N VAL A 43 -9.44 -4.70 -17.60
CA VAL A 43 -8.62 -4.17 -18.70
C VAL A 43 -8.27 -5.30 -19.67
N ARG A 44 -8.56 -5.09 -20.96
CA ARG A 44 -8.47 -6.10 -22.02
C ARG A 44 -7.22 -5.99 -22.86
N SER A 45 -6.50 -4.88 -22.75
CA SER A 45 -5.21 -4.71 -23.38
C SER A 45 -4.30 -3.88 -22.49
N PRO A 46 -2.99 -3.83 -22.76
CA PRO A 46 -2.12 -2.97 -21.99
C PRO A 46 -2.35 -1.47 -22.29
N GLU A 47 -2.94 -1.10 -23.45
CA GLU A 47 -3.39 0.28 -23.73
C GLU A 47 -4.54 0.67 -22.78
N GLU A 48 -5.49 -0.23 -22.55
CA GLU A 48 -6.57 0.02 -21.58
C GLU A 48 -6.02 0.20 -20.16
N PHE A 49 -4.93 -0.49 -19.80
CA PHE A 49 -4.30 -0.32 -18.50
C PHE A 49 -3.54 1.01 -18.39
N GLU A 50 -2.88 1.46 -19.45
CA GLU A 50 -2.28 2.80 -19.50
C GLU A 50 -3.32 3.90 -19.25
N ALA A 51 -4.55 3.73 -19.72
CA ALA A 51 -5.66 4.66 -19.46
C ALA A 51 -6.12 4.72 -18.00
N VAL A 52 -5.71 3.79 -17.14
CA VAL A 52 -6.00 3.78 -15.69
C VAL A 52 -5.04 4.69 -14.91
N VAL A 53 -3.93 5.13 -15.52
CA VAL A 53 -2.95 6.01 -14.87
C VAL A 53 -3.62 7.28 -14.33
N GLY A 54 -3.33 7.60 -13.07
CA GLY A 54 -3.87 8.77 -12.39
C GLY A 54 -5.22 8.56 -11.69
N VAL A 55 -5.90 7.44 -11.93
CA VAL A 55 -7.20 7.15 -11.30
C VAL A 55 -7.00 6.61 -9.87
N ALA A 56 -7.75 7.17 -8.91
CA ALA A 56 -7.79 6.66 -7.54
C ALA A 56 -8.70 5.43 -7.45
N LEU A 57 -8.23 4.41 -6.72
CA LEU A 57 -8.82 3.07 -6.62
C LEU A 57 -9.10 2.71 -5.16
N GLY A 58 -10.25 2.07 -4.93
CA GLY A 58 -10.67 1.60 -3.62
C GLY A 58 -11.58 2.59 -2.87
N PRO A 59 -11.66 2.49 -1.53
CA PRO A 59 -10.90 1.58 -0.69
C PRO A 59 -11.31 0.11 -0.87
N SER A 60 -10.41 -0.81 -0.48
CA SER A 60 -10.74 -2.23 -0.35
C SER A 60 -11.76 -2.47 0.76
N PRO A 61 -12.43 -3.64 0.78
CA PRO A 61 -13.07 -4.14 1.99
C PRO A 61 -12.07 -4.19 3.16
N TRP A 62 -12.61 -4.14 4.37
CA TRP A 62 -11.84 -4.34 5.59
C TRP A 62 -11.31 -5.77 5.70
N HIS A 63 -10.04 -5.92 6.08
CA HIS A 63 -9.35 -7.17 6.33
C HIS A 63 -8.96 -7.27 7.81
N LEU A 64 -9.42 -8.30 8.51
CA LEU A 64 -9.10 -8.53 9.92
C LEU A 64 -7.69 -9.11 10.08
N VAL A 65 -6.87 -8.48 10.92
CA VAL A 65 -5.52 -8.95 11.24
C VAL A 65 -5.57 -9.75 12.53
N THR A 66 -5.57 -11.07 12.44
CA THR A 66 -5.67 -11.97 13.60
C THR A 66 -4.29 -12.35 14.14
N GLN A 67 -4.24 -12.75 15.42
CA GLN A 67 -3.01 -13.27 16.03
C GLN A 67 -2.50 -14.50 15.28
N ALA A 68 -3.38 -15.38 14.80
CA ALA A 68 -3.01 -16.58 14.06
C ALA A 68 -2.23 -16.27 12.77
N VAL A 69 -2.60 -15.20 12.03
CA VAL A 69 -1.85 -14.77 10.84
C VAL A 69 -0.50 -14.18 11.22
N VAL A 70 -0.43 -13.44 12.33
CA VAL A 70 0.82 -12.87 12.85
C VAL A 70 1.79 -13.97 13.29
N ASP A 71 1.30 -14.97 14.04
CA ASP A 71 2.10 -16.11 14.49
C ASP A 71 2.60 -16.94 13.31
N ALA A 72 1.73 -17.22 12.34
CA ALA A 72 2.13 -17.94 11.12
C ALA A 72 3.21 -17.18 10.31
N PHE A 73 3.14 -15.85 10.28
CA PHE A 73 4.17 -15.03 9.65
C PHE A 73 5.48 -15.06 10.44
N SER A 74 5.43 -15.03 11.77
CA SER A 74 6.59 -15.27 12.62
C SER A 74 7.25 -16.61 12.32
N ASP A 75 6.49 -17.70 12.27
CA ASP A 75 7.00 -19.04 11.97
C ASP A 75 7.60 -19.13 10.56
N THR A 76 6.97 -18.47 9.58
CA THR A 76 7.42 -18.48 8.17
C THR A 76 8.73 -17.72 7.99
N THR A 77 8.93 -16.62 8.73
CA THR A 77 10.05 -15.70 8.53
C THR A 77 11.17 -15.85 9.55
N GLY A 78 10.89 -16.55 10.67
CA GLY A 78 11.76 -16.60 11.84
C GLY A 78 11.75 -15.32 12.69
N ASP A 79 10.95 -14.31 12.34
CA ASP A 79 10.83 -13.09 13.15
C ASP A 79 9.85 -13.31 14.32
N HIS A 80 10.41 -13.78 15.44
CA HIS A 80 9.71 -13.97 16.71
C HIS A 80 9.96 -12.83 17.70
N GLN A 81 10.20 -11.60 17.24
CA GLN A 81 10.34 -10.46 18.13
C GLN A 81 9.12 -10.33 19.06
N PHE A 82 9.36 -10.00 20.34
CA PHE A 82 8.34 -10.09 21.40
C PHE A 82 7.06 -9.30 21.10
N ILE A 83 7.17 -8.17 20.40
CA ILE A 83 6.04 -7.25 20.12
C ILE A 83 4.95 -7.86 19.22
N HIS A 84 5.22 -8.99 18.58
CA HIS A 84 4.28 -9.70 17.72
C HIS A 84 3.50 -10.80 18.46
N LYS A 85 3.97 -11.23 19.64
CA LYS A 85 3.48 -12.43 20.32
C LYS A 85 2.18 -12.17 21.08
N ALA A 86 1.31 -13.18 21.09
CA ALA A 86 0.12 -13.17 21.94
C ALA A 86 0.45 -12.79 23.40
N GLY A 87 -0.36 -11.91 23.98
CA GLY A 87 -0.16 -11.43 25.36
C GLY A 87 1.02 -10.46 25.55
N ALA A 88 1.68 -10.01 24.48
CA ALA A 88 2.76 -9.03 24.59
C ALA A 88 2.26 -7.70 25.18
N GLU A 89 2.83 -7.32 26.32
CA GLU A 89 2.67 -6.01 26.92
C GLU A 89 3.65 -5.04 26.26
N THR A 90 3.16 -4.29 25.28
CA THR A 90 3.95 -3.31 24.53
C THR A 90 3.47 -1.90 24.82
N MET A 91 4.30 -0.91 24.49
CA MET A 91 3.91 0.50 24.49
C MET A 91 2.75 0.83 23.52
N PHE A 92 2.33 -0.13 22.70
CA PHE A 92 1.20 -0.01 21.77
C PHE A 92 -0.12 -0.55 22.35
N GLY A 93 -0.11 -1.05 23.59
CA GLY A 93 -1.30 -1.58 24.27
C GLY A 93 -1.62 -3.03 23.96
N GLY A 94 -0.68 -3.79 23.37
CA GLY A 94 -0.84 -5.19 23.02
C GLY A 94 0.11 -5.63 21.89
N PRO A 95 -0.05 -6.84 21.36
CA PRO A 95 0.70 -7.27 20.18
C PRO A 95 0.33 -6.43 18.94
N ILE A 96 1.31 -6.24 18.07
CA ILE A 96 1.16 -5.58 16.78
C ILE A 96 1.64 -6.49 15.65
N ALA A 97 1.02 -6.39 14.48
CA ALA A 97 1.45 -7.13 13.30
C ALA A 97 2.83 -6.68 12.81
N HIS A 98 3.57 -7.58 12.17
CA HIS A 98 4.81 -7.22 11.48
C HIS A 98 4.52 -6.19 10.39
N GLY A 99 5.42 -5.20 10.24
CA GLY A 99 5.35 -4.28 9.10
C GLY A 99 5.42 -5.05 7.76
N LEU A 100 6.31 -6.04 7.69
CA LEU A 100 6.46 -6.89 6.50
C LEU A 100 5.25 -7.79 6.23
N LEU A 101 4.50 -8.19 7.26
CA LEU A 101 3.20 -8.84 7.08
C LEU A 101 2.19 -7.86 6.47
N THR A 102 2.12 -6.63 6.97
CA THR A 102 1.22 -5.60 6.41
C THR A 102 1.54 -5.32 4.93
N LEU A 103 2.82 -5.30 4.57
CA LEU A 103 3.27 -5.16 3.17
C LEU A 103 2.95 -6.40 2.33
N SER A 104 3.11 -7.62 2.87
CA SER A 104 2.84 -8.85 2.14
C SER A 104 1.35 -9.07 1.88
N LEU A 105 0.48 -8.40 2.63
CA LEU A 105 -0.98 -8.41 2.42
C LEU A 105 -1.45 -7.54 1.24
N LEU A 106 -0.60 -6.71 0.62
CA LEU A 106 -1.01 -5.83 -0.49
C LEU A 106 -1.71 -6.56 -1.65
N PRO A 107 -1.24 -7.73 -2.15
CA PRO A 107 -1.96 -8.49 -3.17
C PRO A 107 -3.37 -8.90 -2.74
N THR A 108 -3.56 -9.23 -1.46
CA THR A 108 -4.87 -9.59 -0.89
C THR A 108 -5.77 -8.36 -0.75
N LEU A 109 -5.23 -7.27 -0.19
CA LEU A 109 -5.97 -6.03 0.04
C LEU A 109 -6.41 -5.37 -1.27
N LEU A 110 -5.59 -5.46 -2.32
CA LEU A 110 -5.87 -4.84 -3.61
C LEU A 110 -6.67 -5.74 -4.56
N LYS A 111 -7.03 -6.96 -4.14
CA LYS A 111 -7.91 -7.84 -4.91
C LYS A 111 -9.29 -7.20 -5.07
N GLY A 112 -9.70 -6.95 -6.32
CA GLY A 112 -10.94 -6.24 -6.64
C GLY A 112 -10.87 -4.72 -6.49
N VAL A 113 -9.71 -4.18 -6.08
CA VAL A 113 -9.41 -2.74 -6.15
C VAL A 113 -8.67 -2.42 -7.44
N LEU A 114 -7.61 -3.17 -7.75
CA LEU A 114 -6.95 -3.09 -9.05
C LEU A 114 -7.80 -3.76 -10.13
N PRO A 115 -7.78 -3.25 -11.38
CA PRO A 115 -8.51 -3.86 -12.49
C PRO A 115 -8.00 -5.27 -12.77
N ARG A 116 -8.90 -6.17 -13.16
CA ARG A 116 -8.50 -7.51 -13.63
C ARG A 116 -7.96 -7.40 -15.05
N HIS A 117 -6.82 -8.02 -15.31
CA HIS A 117 -6.22 -8.06 -16.65
C HIS A 117 -6.66 -9.31 -17.42
N GLU A 118 -7.35 -9.14 -18.55
CA GLU A 118 -7.75 -10.27 -19.42
C GLU A 118 -6.64 -10.71 -20.40
N TRP A 119 -5.75 -9.78 -20.74
CA TRP A 119 -4.62 -10.01 -21.64
C TRP A 119 -3.39 -10.63 -20.95
N MET A 120 -3.34 -10.55 -19.60
CA MET A 120 -2.18 -10.97 -18.81
C MET A 120 -2.17 -12.48 -18.58
N GLY A 121 -1.00 -13.09 -18.77
CA GLY A 121 -0.72 -14.48 -18.41
C GLY A 121 -0.10 -14.59 -17.02
N GLN A 122 0.86 -13.72 -16.70
CA GLN A 122 1.61 -13.75 -15.44
C GLN A 122 1.84 -12.34 -14.89
N GLU A 123 1.89 -12.22 -13.57
CA GLU A 123 2.29 -11.01 -12.86
C GLU A 123 3.46 -11.31 -11.94
N LEU A 124 4.47 -10.45 -11.97
CA LEU A 124 5.63 -10.51 -11.11
C LEU A 124 5.67 -9.29 -10.18
N ASN A 125 5.83 -9.55 -8.88
CA ASN A 125 6.23 -8.52 -7.95
C ASN A 125 7.72 -8.19 -8.15
N CYS A 126 8.02 -6.99 -8.66
CA CYS A 126 9.38 -6.54 -8.94
C CYS A 126 9.97 -5.72 -7.78
N GLY A 127 9.25 -5.60 -6.67
CA GLY A 127 9.68 -4.89 -5.47
C GLY A 127 9.00 -3.54 -5.31
N PHE A 128 9.68 -2.63 -4.62
CA PHE A 128 9.11 -1.36 -4.20
C PHE A 128 10.14 -0.26 -4.34
N ASN A 129 9.76 0.89 -4.90
CA ASN A 129 10.63 2.06 -4.93
C ASN A 129 10.74 2.70 -3.55
N ARG A 130 9.63 2.71 -2.81
CA ARG A 130 9.52 3.31 -1.48
C ARG A 130 8.52 2.52 -0.65
N VAL A 131 8.86 2.27 0.61
CA VAL A 131 7.96 1.73 1.64
C VAL A 131 8.20 2.48 2.94
N ARG A 132 7.13 2.85 3.65
CA ARG A 132 7.20 3.36 5.03
C ARG A 132 6.07 2.79 5.87
N PHE A 133 6.40 2.40 7.09
CA PHE A 133 5.44 2.00 8.13
C PHE A 133 5.29 3.19 9.08
N LEU A 134 4.13 3.86 9.07
CA LEU A 134 3.95 5.14 9.78
C LEU A 134 3.19 4.98 11.11
N SER A 135 2.37 3.94 11.24
CA SER A 135 1.69 3.59 12.49
C SER A 135 1.62 2.06 12.66
N PRO A 136 1.66 1.55 13.90
CA PRO A 136 1.51 0.13 14.15
C PRO A 136 0.11 -0.35 13.76
N VAL A 137 0.01 -1.64 13.43
CA VAL A 137 -1.27 -2.33 13.21
C VAL A 137 -1.52 -3.24 14.41
N PRO A 138 -2.41 -2.85 15.34
CA PRO A 138 -2.74 -3.70 16.49
C PRO A 138 -3.32 -5.04 16.02
N VAL A 139 -2.94 -6.13 16.69
CA VAL A 139 -3.61 -7.41 16.45
C VAL A 139 -5.07 -7.32 16.88
N GLY A 140 -5.97 -7.88 16.05
CA GLY A 140 -7.42 -7.78 16.20
C GLY A 140 -8.03 -6.56 15.52
N SER A 141 -7.22 -5.62 15.02
CA SER A 141 -7.70 -4.50 14.20
C SER A 141 -8.02 -4.94 12.76
N ARG A 142 -8.74 -4.09 12.03
CA ARG A 142 -8.96 -4.27 10.60
C ARG A 142 -8.15 -3.25 9.81
N ILE A 143 -7.67 -3.64 8.63
CA ILE A 143 -6.96 -2.77 7.69
C ILE A 143 -7.64 -2.77 6.32
N ARG A 144 -7.47 -1.70 5.54
CA ARG A 144 -7.91 -1.62 4.14
C ARG A 144 -6.94 -0.78 3.32
N ALA A 145 -6.91 -1.01 2.00
CA ALA A 145 -6.01 -0.30 1.11
C ALA A 145 -6.75 0.63 0.14
N THR A 146 -6.11 1.73 -0.23
CA THR A 146 -6.41 2.50 -1.45
C THR A 146 -5.20 2.42 -2.38
N ALA A 147 -5.44 2.60 -3.67
CA ALA A 147 -4.37 2.57 -4.67
C ALA A 147 -4.52 3.67 -5.71
N LYS A 148 -3.43 4.01 -6.39
CA LYS A 148 -3.41 4.85 -7.58
C LYS A 148 -2.32 4.37 -8.52
N VAL A 149 -2.70 4.05 -9.76
CA VAL A 149 -1.70 3.71 -10.78
C VAL A 149 -0.94 4.98 -11.16
N ILE A 150 0.34 5.04 -10.82
CA ILE A 150 1.20 6.22 -11.08
C ILE A 150 1.77 6.16 -12.50
N LYS A 151 2.11 4.95 -12.95
CA LYS A 151 2.79 4.74 -14.23
C LYS A 151 2.49 3.36 -14.77
N VAL A 152 2.35 3.28 -16.08
CA VAL A 152 2.38 2.05 -16.86
C VAL A 152 3.35 2.28 -18.00
N LYS A 153 4.29 1.36 -18.22
CA LYS A 153 5.30 1.44 -19.27
C LYS A 153 5.36 0.11 -20.00
N ARG A 154 5.27 0.13 -21.33
CA ARG A 154 5.52 -1.06 -22.15
C ARG A 154 6.91 -1.63 -21.92
N ILE A 155 6.98 -2.94 -21.79
CA ILE A 155 8.21 -3.71 -21.82
C ILE A 155 8.14 -4.68 -22.99
N GLY A 156 9.17 -4.65 -23.84
CA GLY A 156 9.28 -5.59 -24.96
C GLY A 156 10.03 -6.85 -24.55
N GLY A 157 9.90 -7.89 -25.36
CA GLY A 157 10.70 -9.11 -25.20
C GLY A 157 12.17 -8.86 -25.49
N GLY A 158 12.93 -8.51 -24.47
CA GLY A 158 14.38 -8.37 -24.55
C GLY A 158 15.08 -9.72 -24.69
N SER A 159 16.36 -9.71 -25.08
CA SER A 159 17.24 -10.88 -25.27
C SER A 159 17.45 -11.76 -24.02
N GLY A 160 16.83 -11.43 -22.88
CA GLY A 160 16.86 -12.18 -21.62
C GLY A 160 15.62 -13.05 -21.34
N GLY A 161 14.77 -13.32 -22.34
CA GLY A 161 13.67 -14.30 -22.21
C GLY A 161 12.40 -13.80 -21.52
N GLY A 162 12.22 -12.48 -21.35
CA GLY A 162 10.94 -11.91 -20.92
C GLY A 162 9.96 -11.80 -22.10
N GLY A 163 8.68 -12.10 -21.87
CA GLY A 163 7.62 -11.84 -22.85
C GLY A 163 7.29 -10.34 -22.97
N GLU A 164 6.48 -9.98 -23.96
CA GLU A 164 5.90 -8.63 -24.06
C GLU A 164 4.95 -8.36 -22.87
N GLY A 165 4.86 -7.10 -22.43
CA GLY A 165 4.02 -6.75 -21.31
C GLY A 165 4.11 -5.29 -20.88
N VAL A 166 3.80 -5.03 -19.62
CA VAL A 166 3.96 -3.72 -18.99
C VAL A 166 4.64 -3.83 -17.63
N GLU A 167 5.36 -2.77 -17.27
CA GLU A 167 5.78 -2.47 -15.91
C GLU A 167 4.88 -1.37 -15.36
N SER A 168 4.34 -1.57 -14.16
CA SER A 168 3.48 -0.61 -13.49
C SER A 168 4.03 -0.19 -12.15
N ILE A 169 3.78 1.07 -11.79
CA ILE A 169 4.05 1.62 -10.47
C ILE A 169 2.72 2.03 -9.87
N VAL A 170 2.39 1.48 -8.70
CA VAL A 170 1.15 1.73 -7.98
C VAL A 170 1.47 2.37 -6.63
N ALA A 171 0.94 3.56 -6.36
CA ALA A 171 0.93 4.14 -5.02
C ALA A 171 -0.14 3.42 -4.21
N VAL A 172 0.21 2.94 -3.02
CA VAL A 172 -0.69 2.22 -2.12
C VAL A 172 -0.61 2.83 -0.74
N GLU A 173 -1.77 3.04 -0.13
CA GLU A 173 -1.89 3.40 1.28
C GLU A 173 -2.75 2.37 2.01
N VAL A 174 -2.27 1.87 3.15
CA VAL A 174 -3.01 0.97 4.03
C VAL A 174 -3.40 1.72 5.29
N HIS A 175 -4.68 1.65 5.65
CA HIS A 175 -5.29 2.35 6.77
C HIS A 175 -5.90 1.34 7.74
N GLY A 176 -5.75 1.56 9.05
CA GLY A 176 -6.40 0.78 10.10
C GLY A 176 -7.80 1.31 10.43
N ASP A 177 -8.62 0.49 11.09
CA ASP A 177 -10.01 0.79 11.47
C ASP A 177 -10.18 1.56 12.80
N GLY A 178 -9.07 1.98 13.41
CA GLY A 178 -9.08 2.78 14.62
C GLY A 178 -9.63 4.19 14.40
N GLY A 179 -10.97 4.32 14.40
CA GLY A 179 -11.75 5.55 14.42
C GLY A 179 -12.09 6.11 13.03
N ASP A 180 -13.38 6.26 12.72
CA ASP A 180 -13.97 6.79 11.48
C ASP A 180 -13.63 8.28 11.17
N ASP A 181 -12.65 8.88 11.85
CA ASP A 181 -12.37 10.31 11.81
C ASP A 181 -11.15 10.61 10.95
N GLY A 182 -11.33 10.56 9.62
CA GLY A 182 -10.68 11.31 8.52
C GLY A 182 -9.20 11.74 8.48
N GLU A 183 -8.40 11.62 9.55
CA GLU A 183 -7.08 12.27 9.71
C GLU A 183 -6.02 11.39 10.41
N ARG A 184 -6.17 10.06 10.43
CA ARG A 184 -5.08 9.19 10.90
C ARG A 184 -4.04 8.93 9.82
N LYS A 185 -2.78 8.91 10.25
CA LYS A 185 -1.64 8.50 9.42
C LYS A 185 -1.86 7.07 8.92
N PRO A 186 -1.61 6.76 7.63
CA PRO A 186 -1.67 5.40 7.13
C PRO A 186 -0.77 4.46 7.94
N ALA A 187 -1.13 3.21 8.13
CA ALA A 187 -0.22 2.20 8.66
C ALA A 187 0.98 2.00 7.74
N LEU A 188 0.73 1.99 6.43
CA LEU A 188 1.73 1.75 5.40
C LEU A 188 1.49 2.66 4.20
N VAL A 189 2.58 3.20 3.65
CA VAL A 189 2.60 3.81 2.31
C VAL A 189 3.67 3.14 1.46
N ALA A 190 3.34 2.81 0.22
CA ALA A 190 4.26 2.14 -0.70
C ALA A 190 4.10 2.60 -2.15
N GLU A 191 5.21 2.59 -2.89
CA GLU A 191 5.24 2.61 -4.35
C GLU A 191 5.61 1.21 -4.84
N TRP A 192 4.59 0.45 -5.19
CA TRP A 192 4.69 -0.96 -5.58
C TRP A 192 4.98 -1.09 -7.07
N VAL A 193 6.03 -1.84 -7.43
CA VAL A 193 6.43 -2.09 -8.81
C VAL A 193 6.08 -3.51 -9.19
N THR A 194 5.25 -3.68 -10.21
CA THR A 194 4.89 -4.99 -10.76
C THR A 194 5.07 -5.03 -12.26
N ARG A 195 5.27 -6.23 -12.79
CA ARG A 195 5.30 -6.49 -14.24
C ARG A 195 4.22 -7.48 -14.62
N GLN A 196 3.38 -7.10 -15.57
CA GLN A 196 2.35 -7.97 -16.16
C GLN A 196 2.80 -8.38 -17.56
N TYR A 197 2.93 -9.68 -17.79
CA TYR A 197 3.31 -10.26 -19.08
C TYR A 197 2.07 -10.76 -19.82
N ALA A 198 2.02 -10.54 -21.14
CA ALA A 198 0.94 -11.02 -21.98
C ALA A 198 0.90 -12.56 -22.04
N LYS A 199 -0.28 -13.10 -22.37
CA LYS A 199 -0.50 -14.53 -22.62
C LYS A 199 0.21 -15.03 -23.87
#